data_AF-A0A498E736-F1
#
_entry.id   AF-A0A498E736-F1
#
_cell.length_a   1.000
_cell.length_b   1.000
_cell.length_c   1.000
_cell.angle_alpha   90.00
_cell.angle_beta   90.00
_cell.angle_gamma   90.00
#
_symmetry.space_group_name_H-M   'P 1'
#
loop_
_entity.id
_entity.type
_entity.pdbx_description
1 polymer ?
#
loop_
_entity_poly.entity_id
_entity_poly.type
_entity_poly.pdbx_seq_one_letter_code
_entity_poly.pdbx_strand_id
1 'polypeptide(L)'
;MSPDDAPPADDSPSDERSSLSRRQLLGLVGGAGAVGGIGWFRPTWLPDPITDWLTTVYPDPSSNYVWQPPVSDEHADAAVANLESVVERAEELRSQVDLDSVDEDMRFHLRGSPAGGHLESAKEERNARHRLRSATTGLQYAGETVGYATIALGDDDPEFLVERGRELEQEIDDLAASVSEYRVSDPGRDLAFLYSIERLLSVTRLTVGWGDSDGGESMNYSAHDFAGEWGSQLQAQQRLRTARYHREQYRSNLGADTIPYRDRLADAIDAFWTRIDEYPRRSEVRTTIEEERDLDQSTPYGAARWELFTLCFDNDARYVGEYERGLTAKQFVDTARALLARRAHDFALDALDVDPGDTDYDSGRSFRAKRRAMRNFRATRDEYDSPIAGIVASEAASRIRAGDVSLEMGDGPAWKERVESAVYYLVGAGMMRELGNVVEPVVNRDAT
;
A
#
# COMPACT_ATOMS: atom_id res chain seq x y z
N MET A 1 -27.81 -29.74 -72.17
CA MET A 1 -27.21 -29.60 -70.83
C MET A 1 -28.17 -28.73 -70.04
N SER A 2 -28.96 -29.35 -69.16
CA SER A 2 -29.95 -28.73 -68.25
C SER A 2 -29.34 -28.65 -66.82
N PRO A 3 -30.07 -28.16 -65.79
CA PRO A 3 -30.35 -26.77 -65.41
C PRO A 3 -29.96 -26.50 -63.92
N ASP A 4 -30.56 -25.48 -63.29
CA ASP A 4 -30.68 -25.19 -61.83
C ASP A 4 -29.54 -24.35 -61.19
N ASP A 5 -29.75 -23.28 -60.41
CA ASP A 5 -30.95 -22.65 -59.81
C ASP A 5 -30.60 -21.20 -59.34
N ALA A 6 -31.60 -20.33 -59.23
CA ALA A 6 -31.57 -19.01 -58.58
C ALA A 6 -32.69 -18.94 -57.51
N PRO A 7 -32.94 -17.87 -56.72
CA PRO A 7 -32.14 -16.91 -55.92
C PRO A 7 -32.61 -16.96 -54.41
N PRO A 8 -32.41 -15.96 -53.48
CA PRO A 8 -33.02 -14.60 -53.45
C PRO A 8 -32.00 -13.48 -53.07
N ALA A 9 -32.12 -12.20 -53.47
CA ALA A 9 -33.06 -11.12 -53.10
C ALA A 9 -32.89 -10.51 -51.69
N ASP A 10 -32.58 -9.21 -51.68
CA ASP A 10 -32.80 -8.11 -50.70
C ASP A 10 -32.72 -8.35 -49.18
N ASP A 11 -31.85 -7.58 -48.51
CA ASP A 11 -32.27 -6.45 -47.66
C ASP A 11 -31.04 -5.78 -47.02
N SER A 12 -30.75 -4.54 -47.44
CA SER A 12 -29.88 -3.63 -46.70
C SER A 12 -30.74 -2.59 -45.98
N PRO A 13 -30.77 -2.57 -44.64
CA PRO A 13 -31.12 -1.38 -43.90
C PRO A 13 -29.86 -0.76 -43.28
N SER A 14 -29.50 0.40 -43.84
CA SER A 14 -29.03 1.58 -43.11
C SER A 14 -28.10 1.36 -41.91
N ASP A 15 -26.80 1.39 -42.19
CA ASP A 15 -25.73 1.68 -41.24
C ASP A 15 -25.83 3.18 -40.86
N GLU A 16 -26.84 3.57 -40.06
CA GLU A 16 -26.89 4.89 -39.41
C GLU A 16 -25.92 4.92 -38.23
N ARG A 17 -24.61 4.95 -38.55
CA ARG A 17 -23.60 5.41 -37.60
C ARG A 17 -23.89 6.87 -37.31
N SER A 18 -24.44 7.12 -36.13
CA SER A 18 -24.60 8.44 -35.54
C SER A 18 -23.23 9.11 -35.38
N SER A 19 -22.77 9.77 -36.43
CA SER A 19 -21.54 10.56 -36.44
C SER A 19 -21.82 11.93 -35.85
N LEU A 20 -21.72 12.05 -34.53
CA LEU A 20 -21.80 13.34 -33.86
C LEU A 20 -20.57 14.19 -34.23
N SER A 21 -20.85 15.42 -34.68
CA SER A 21 -19.88 16.37 -35.22
C SER A 21 -18.94 16.92 -34.14
N ARG A 22 -17.66 17.15 -34.49
CA ARG A 22 -16.61 17.81 -33.66
C ARG A 22 -17.09 19.06 -32.92
N ARG A 23 -18.13 19.75 -33.38
CA ARG A 23 -18.71 20.92 -32.70
C ARG A 23 -19.54 20.60 -31.46
N GLN A 24 -20.17 19.42 -31.35
CA GLN A 24 -20.86 19.00 -30.12
C GLN A 24 -19.86 18.56 -29.03
N LEU A 25 -18.75 17.96 -29.45
CA LEU A 25 -17.63 17.61 -28.58
C LEU A 25 -16.97 18.87 -27.96
N LEU A 26 -16.83 19.94 -28.74
CA LEU A 26 -16.30 21.22 -28.23
C LEU A 26 -17.32 22.03 -27.40
N GLY A 27 -18.62 21.84 -27.62
CA GLY A 27 -19.66 22.43 -26.77
C GLY A 27 -19.67 21.87 -25.35
N LEU A 28 -19.17 20.64 -25.16
CA LEU A 28 -19.01 19.98 -23.86
C LEU A 28 -17.68 20.31 -23.17
N VAL A 29 -16.62 20.64 -23.94
CA VAL A 29 -15.28 20.96 -23.44
C VAL A 29 -15.14 22.43 -23.00
N GLY A 30 -16.00 23.33 -23.48
CA GLY A 30 -15.92 24.78 -23.20
C GLY A 30 -16.36 25.25 -21.80
N GLY A 31 -16.64 24.36 -20.84
CA GLY A 31 -17.22 24.73 -19.55
C GLY A 31 -16.54 24.07 -18.36
N ALA A 32 -15.55 24.74 -17.77
CA ALA A 32 -15.02 24.45 -16.43
C ALA A 32 -16.03 24.66 -15.28
N GLY A 33 -17.34 24.54 -15.56
CA GLY A 33 -18.46 24.71 -14.61
C GLY A 33 -19.45 23.54 -14.58
N ALA A 34 -19.20 22.44 -15.31
CA ALA A 34 -20.16 21.33 -15.47
C ALA A 34 -20.00 20.15 -14.48
N VAL A 35 -19.19 20.27 -13.43
CA VAL A 35 -19.12 19.22 -12.39
C VAL A 35 -20.44 19.11 -11.61
N GLY A 36 -21.24 20.19 -11.56
CA GLY A 36 -22.55 20.22 -10.90
C GLY A 36 -23.74 19.68 -11.70
N GLY A 37 -23.61 19.48 -13.03
CA GLY A 37 -24.73 19.13 -13.93
C GLY A 37 -24.94 17.62 -14.17
N ILE A 38 -23.96 16.77 -13.81
CA ILE A 38 -23.96 15.32 -14.08
C ILE A 38 -24.78 14.55 -13.01
N GLY A 39 -25.63 15.25 -12.25
CA GLY A 39 -26.61 14.65 -11.34
C GLY A 39 -27.84 14.09 -12.05
N TRP A 40 -28.11 14.52 -13.29
CA TRP A 40 -29.37 14.22 -14.00
C TRP A 40 -29.31 13.06 -15.00
N PHE A 41 -28.13 12.65 -15.47
CA PHE A 41 -27.98 11.52 -16.39
C PHE A 41 -27.38 10.32 -15.66
N ARG A 42 -27.95 9.12 -15.88
CA ARG A 42 -27.33 7.87 -15.41
C ARG A 42 -25.98 7.75 -16.15
N PRO A 43 -24.84 7.56 -15.44
CA PRO A 43 -23.51 7.44 -16.05
C PRO A 43 -23.43 6.48 -17.24
N THR A 44 -24.19 5.39 -17.19
CA THR A 44 -24.28 4.35 -18.24
C THR A 44 -25.03 4.79 -19.50
N TRP A 45 -25.41 6.07 -19.62
CA TRP A 45 -26.03 6.64 -20.83
C TRP A 45 -25.05 7.51 -21.62
N LEU A 46 -23.85 7.75 -21.07
CA LEU A 46 -22.79 8.50 -21.74
C LEU A 46 -21.92 7.54 -22.55
N PRO A 47 -21.41 7.98 -23.72
CA PRO A 47 -20.41 7.22 -24.46
C PRO A 47 -19.17 6.94 -23.63
N ASP A 48 -18.62 5.75 -23.83
CA ASP A 48 -17.46 5.25 -23.09
C ASP A 48 -16.28 6.21 -22.95
N PRO A 49 -15.80 6.88 -24.02
CA PRO A 49 -14.68 7.81 -23.90
C PRO A 49 -14.95 8.99 -22.96
N ILE A 50 -16.21 9.37 -22.77
CA ILE A 50 -16.60 10.44 -21.85
C ILE A 50 -16.56 9.95 -20.41
N THR A 51 -17.06 8.75 -20.15
CA THR A 51 -17.10 8.15 -18.80
C THR A 51 -15.73 7.65 -18.33
N ASP A 52 -14.90 7.15 -19.23
CA ASP A 52 -13.49 6.87 -18.96
C ASP A 52 -12.76 8.17 -18.57
N TRP A 53 -12.88 9.22 -19.39
CA TRP A 53 -12.30 10.54 -19.06
C TRP A 53 -12.82 11.09 -17.73
N LEU A 54 -14.14 11.00 -17.48
CA LEU A 54 -14.75 11.43 -16.23
C LEU A 54 -14.22 10.63 -15.04
N THR A 55 -13.92 9.34 -15.20
CA THR A 55 -13.35 8.50 -14.14
C THR A 55 -11.96 9.00 -13.77
N THR A 56 -11.10 9.25 -14.76
CA THR A 56 -9.73 9.76 -14.53
C THR A 56 -9.71 11.16 -13.92
N VAL A 57 -10.57 12.09 -14.35
CA VAL A 57 -10.54 13.47 -13.83
C VAL A 57 -11.34 13.65 -12.53
N TYR A 58 -12.16 12.67 -12.14
CA TYR A 58 -12.93 12.77 -10.90
C TYR A 58 -12.01 12.66 -9.68
N PRO A 59 -12.13 13.54 -8.68
CA PRO A 59 -11.14 13.62 -7.61
C PRO A 59 -11.04 12.34 -6.79
N ASP A 60 -9.80 11.92 -6.54
CA ASP A 60 -9.45 10.84 -5.62
C ASP A 60 -9.33 11.29 -4.16
N PRO A 61 -9.21 10.35 -3.22
CA PRO A 61 -8.79 10.68 -1.87
C PRO A 61 -7.43 11.38 -1.93
N SER A 62 -7.32 12.55 -1.27
CA SER A 62 -6.08 13.33 -1.22
C SER A 62 -4.92 12.46 -0.75
N SER A 63 -3.77 12.46 -1.43
CA SER A 63 -2.60 11.62 -1.07
C SER A 63 -2.15 11.71 0.39
N ASN A 64 -2.50 12.80 1.09
CA ASN A 64 -2.26 13.04 2.51
C ASN A 64 -3.36 12.49 3.45
N TYR A 65 -4.18 11.52 3.03
CA TYR A 65 -5.27 11.00 3.87
C TYR A 65 -4.78 10.09 5.01
N VAL A 66 -3.59 9.50 4.89
CA VAL A 66 -3.02 8.65 5.96
C VAL A 66 -2.51 9.57 7.04
N TRP A 67 -3.12 9.51 8.22
CA TRP A 67 -2.54 10.17 9.37
C TRP A 67 -1.15 9.58 9.63
N GLN A 68 -0.18 10.46 9.86
CA GLN A 68 1.19 10.10 10.18
C GLN A 68 1.68 11.03 11.29
N PRO A 69 2.49 10.55 12.23
CA PRO A 69 3.10 11.39 13.25
C PRO A 69 3.86 12.57 12.61
N PRO A 70 3.79 13.77 13.21
CA PRO A 70 4.49 14.94 12.68
C PRO A 70 6.01 14.76 12.77
N VAL A 71 6.74 15.19 11.75
CA VAL A 71 8.20 15.15 11.70
C VAL A 71 8.73 16.58 11.82
N SER A 72 9.61 16.85 12.79
CA SER A 72 10.27 18.15 12.91
C SER A 72 11.38 18.30 11.88
N ASP A 73 11.71 19.55 11.54
CA ASP A 73 12.87 19.84 10.70
C ASP A 73 14.16 19.31 11.32
N GLU A 74 14.34 19.45 12.63
CA GLU A 74 15.51 18.93 13.36
C GLU A 74 15.70 17.41 13.21
N HIS A 75 14.63 16.62 13.32
CA HIS A 75 14.72 15.16 13.16
C HIS A 75 15.02 14.78 11.71
N ALA A 76 14.46 15.51 10.74
CA ALA A 76 14.75 15.32 9.34
C ALA A 76 16.20 15.71 9.01
N ASP A 77 16.69 16.84 9.50
CA ASP A 77 18.05 17.34 9.29
C ASP A 77 19.10 16.40 9.90
N ALA A 78 18.82 15.83 11.07
CA ALA A 78 19.68 14.80 11.66
C ALA A 78 19.78 13.55 10.78
N ALA A 79 18.69 13.15 10.11
CA ALA A 79 18.71 12.04 9.17
C ALA A 79 19.50 12.37 7.89
N VAL A 80 19.38 13.60 7.38
CA VAL A 80 20.16 14.10 6.24
C VAL A 80 21.64 14.13 6.57
N ALA A 81 22.03 14.69 7.72
CA ALA A 81 23.42 14.73 8.16
C ALA A 81 24.01 13.33 8.34
N ASN A 82 23.21 12.37 8.83
CA ASN A 82 23.63 10.97 8.89
C ASN A 82 23.85 10.38 7.49
N LEU A 83 22.98 10.66 6.52
CA LEU A 83 23.17 10.24 5.14
C LEU A 83 24.43 10.87 4.52
N GLU A 84 24.66 12.17 4.73
CA GLU A 84 25.87 12.85 4.25
C GLU A 84 27.13 12.14 4.75
N SER A 85 27.21 11.87 6.05
CA SER A 85 28.37 11.19 6.64
C SER A 85 28.60 9.79 6.06
N VAL A 86 27.53 9.03 5.78
CA VAL A 86 27.65 7.70 5.16
C VAL A 86 28.07 7.81 3.69
N VAL A 87 27.57 8.79 2.95
CA VAL A 87 28.00 9.04 1.56
C VAL A 87 29.47 9.42 1.51
N GLU A 88 29.94 10.32 2.37
CA GLU A 88 31.35 10.69 2.46
C GLU A 88 32.24 9.45 2.71
N ARG A 89 31.81 8.56 3.62
CA ARG A 89 32.50 7.31 3.89
C ARG A 89 32.50 6.37 2.67
N ALA A 90 31.37 6.25 1.98
CA ALA A 90 31.26 5.43 0.78
C ALA A 90 32.18 5.94 -0.33
N GLU A 91 32.26 7.26 -0.53
CA GLU A 91 33.16 7.88 -1.50
C GLU A 91 34.63 7.67 -1.16
N GLU A 92 35.00 7.81 0.12
CA GLU A 92 36.36 7.56 0.61
C GLU A 92 36.79 6.11 0.36
N LEU A 93 35.97 5.13 0.73
CA LEU A 93 36.24 3.72 0.49
C LEU A 93 36.34 3.42 -1.01
N ARG A 94 35.36 3.87 -1.78
CA ARG A 94 35.35 3.68 -3.23
C ARG A 94 36.60 4.22 -3.91
N SER A 95 37.12 5.37 -3.47
CA SER A 95 38.31 5.99 -4.08
C SER A 95 39.58 5.14 -3.98
N GLN A 96 39.57 4.13 -3.11
CA GLN A 96 40.67 3.18 -2.91
C GLN A 96 40.51 1.91 -3.76
N VAL A 97 39.33 1.68 -4.35
CA VAL A 97 39.03 0.50 -5.16
C VAL A 97 39.49 0.71 -6.60
N ASP A 98 40.24 -0.26 -7.13
CA ASP A 98 40.51 -0.35 -8.56
C ASP A 98 39.30 -0.97 -9.28
N LEU A 99 38.47 -0.12 -9.91
CA LEU A 99 37.24 -0.55 -10.60
C LEU A 99 37.48 -1.48 -11.79
N ASP A 100 38.69 -1.51 -12.36
CA ASP A 100 39.02 -2.45 -13.45
C ASP A 100 39.33 -3.86 -12.92
N SER A 101 39.58 -3.97 -11.61
CA SER A 101 39.92 -5.24 -10.94
C SER A 101 38.70 -6.02 -10.41
N VAL A 102 37.55 -5.37 -10.26
CA VAL A 102 36.29 -5.97 -9.77
C VAL A 102 35.41 -6.50 -10.92
N ASP A 103 34.46 -7.37 -10.61
CA ASP A 103 33.47 -7.85 -11.58
C ASP A 103 32.47 -6.75 -12.01
N GLU A 104 31.68 -7.02 -13.04
CA GLU A 104 30.76 -6.02 -13.62
C GLU A 104 29.61 -5.63 -12.68
N ASP A 105 29.12 -6.55 -11.84
CA ASP A 105 28.05 -6.28 -10.89
C ASP A 105 28.54 -5.30 -9.83
N MET A 106 29.67 -5.61 -9.21
CA MET A 106 30.29 -4.74 -8.22
C MET A 106 30.69 -3.38 -8.81
N ARG A 107 31.22 -3.37 -10.04
CA ARG A 107 31.53 -2.13 -10.76
C ARG A 107 30.29 -1.26 -10.96
N PHE A 108 29.15 -1.86 -11.32
CA PHE A 108 27.89 -1.13 -11.51
C PHE A 108 27.48 -0.39 -10.22
N HIS A 109 27.52 -1.08 -9.07
CA HIS A 109 27.15 -0.50 -7.78
C HIS A 109 28.15 0.56 -7.29
N LEU A 110 29.45 0.40 -7.56
CA LEU A 110 30.47 1.37 -7.13
C LEU A 110 30.53 2.62 -8.02
N ARG A 111 30.16 2.55 -9.30
CA ARG A 111 30.34 3.66 -10.25
C ARG A 111 29.35 4.83 -10.04
N GLY A 112 28.22 4.60 -9.39
CA GLY A 112 27.14 5.58 -9.22
C GLY A 112 27.36 6.62 -8.10
N SER A 113 26.40 7.52 -7.89
CA SER A 113 26.32 8.28 -6.63
C SER A 113 25.99 7.29 -5.50
N PRO A 114 26.73 7.27 -4.37
CA PRO A 114 26.51 6.28 -3.32
C PRO A 114 25.08 6.24 -2.78
N ALA A 115 24.41 7.40 -2.69
CA ALA A 115 23.01 7.47 -2.25
C ALA A 115 21.99 7.42 -3.39
N GLY A 116 22.39 7.14 -4.64
CA GLY A 116 21.47 7.04 -5.78
C GLY A 116 20.69 8.33 -6.09
N GLY A 117 21.20 9.51 -5.73
CA GLY A 117 20.50 10.79 -5.89
C GLY A 117 19.56 11.17 -4.73
N HIS A 118 19.43 10.29 -3.72
CA HIS A 118 18.57 10.55 -2.58
C HIS A 118 19.12 11.62 -1.63
N LEU A 119 20.45 11.84 -1.59
CA LEU A 119 21.04 12.88 -0.76
C LEU A 119 20.67 14.28 -1.28
N GLU A 120 20.81 14.50 -2.58
CA GLU A 120 20.41 15.72 -3.27
C GLU A 120 18.92 15.97 -3.08
N SER A 121 18.10 14.94 -3.32
CA SER A 121 16.65 15.00 -3.07
C SER A 121 16.35 15.40 -1.63
N ALA A 122 17.04 14.83 -0.64
CA ALA A 122 16.82 15.13 0.76
C ALA A 122 17.24 16.57 1.16
N LYS A 123 18.23 17.17 0.46
CA LYS A 123 18.64 18.56 0.68
C LYS A 123 17.68 19.57 0.05
N GLU A 124 17.09 19.24 -1.08
CA GLU A 124 16.22 20.14 -1.85
C GLU A 124 14.76 20.14 -1.37
N GLU A 125 14.32 19.04 -0.76
CA GLU A 125 12.96 18.86 -0.26
C GLU A 125 12.61 19.87 0.84
N ARG A 126 11.48 20.58 0.70
CA ARG A 126 11.02 21.55 1.71
C ARG A 126 10.26 20.90 2.86
N ASN A 127 9.68 19.73 2.62
CA ASN A 127 8.85 19.04 3.61
C ASN A 127 9.73 18.12 4.46
N ALA A 128 9.74 18.31 5.79
CA ALA A 128 10.52 17.51 6.74
C ALA A 128 10.34 15.99 6.58
N ARG A 129 9.11 15.54 6.32
CA ARG A 129 8.82 14.12 6.14
C ARG A 129 9.40 13.58 4.83
N HIS A 130 9.32 14.35 3.74
CA HIS A 130 9.94 13.95 2.48
C HIS A 130 11.46 13.90 2.60
N ARG A 131 12.07 14.89 3.26
CA ARG A 131 13.49 14.87 3.60
C ARG A 131 13.89 13.61 4.37
N LEU A 132 13.19 13.32 5.47
CA LEU A 132 13.42 12.10 6.26
C LEU A 132 13.27 10.83 5.43
N ARG A 133 12.25 10.75 4.56
CA ARG A 133 12.04 9.60 3.68
C ARG A 133 13.20 9.44 2.70
N SER A 134 13.58 10.50 1.98
CA SER A 134 14.71 10.48 1.05
C SER A 134 16.01 10.12 1.76
N ALA A 135 16.28 10.70 2.93
CA ALA A 135 17.45 10.37 3.74
C ALA A 135 17.47 8.89 4.16
N THR A 136 16.34 8.35 4.63
CA THR A 136 16.22 6.95 5.06
C THR A 136 16.39 5.97 3.90
N THR A 137 15.85 6.28 2.72
CA THR A 137 16.07 5.46 1.52
C THR A 137 17.52 5.57 1.04
N GLY A 138 18.09 6.77 1.01
CA GLY A 138 19.49 6.97 0.62
C GLY A 138 20.49 6.24 1.51
N LEU A 139 20.18 6.06 2.80
CA LEU A 139 21.04 5.31 3.73
C LEU A 139 21.17 3.83 3.34
N GLN A 140 20.15 3.25 2.72
CA GLN A 140 20.23 1.89 2.20
C GLN A 140 21.26 1.82 1.07
N TYR A 141 21.09 2.64 0.04
CA TYR A 141 22.00 2.68 -1.12
C TYR A 141 23.44 3.04 -0.73
N ALA A 142 23.61 4.03 0.14
CA ALA A 142 24.93 4.44 0.59
C ALA A 142 25.60 3.34 1.42
N GLY A 143 24.83 2.62 2.25
CA GLY A 143 25.31 1.44 2.96
C GLY A 143 25.68 0.29 2.02
N GLU A 144 24.88 0.02 0.99
CA GLU A 144 25.22 -0.97 -0.05
C GLU A 144 26.55 -0.62 -0.73
N THR A 145 26.76 0.66 -1.08
CA THR A 145 28.02 1.11 -1.67
C THR A 145 29.20 0.94 -0.71
N VAL A 146 29.01 1.21 0.60
CA VAL A 146 30.02 0.92 1.63
C VAL A 146 30.33 -0.57 1.64
N GLY A 147 29.33 -1.45 1.69
CA GLY A 147 29.53 -2.89 1.74
C GLY A 147 30.25 -3.44 0.50
N TYR A 148 29.85 -3.02 -0.71
CA TYR A 148 30.56 -3.38 -1.94
C TYR A 148 32.02 -2.91 -1.94
N ALA A 149 32.28 -1.68 -1.47
CA ALA A 149 33.64 -1.15 -1.41
C ALA A 149 34.50 -1.90 -0.37
N THR A 150 33.91 -2.26 0.78
CA THR A 150 34.58 -3.07 1.80
C THR A 150 34.98 -4.44 1.27
N ILE A 151 34.11 -5.13 0.53
CA ILE A 151 34.44 -6.42 -0.11
C ILE A 151 35.54 -6.26 -1.17
N ALA A 152 35.44 -5.22 -2.01
CA ALA A 152 36.44 -4.96 -3.04
C ALA A 152 37.85 -4.72 -2.47
N LEU A 153 37.93 -4.18 -1.24
CA LEU A 153 39.17 -3.97 -0.51
C LEU A 153 39.64 -5.22 0.27
N GLY A 154 38.81 -6.27 0.36
CA GLY A 154 39.09 -7.48 1.14
C GLY A 154 38.99 -7.27 2.65
N ASP A 155 38.22 -6.28 3.09
CA ASP A 155 38.01 -5.88 4.48
C ASP A 155 36.64 -6.35 5.03
N ASP A 156 35.98 -7.30 4.35
CA ASP A 156 34.66 -7.78 4.74
C ASP A 156 34.67 -8.62 6.01
N ASP A 157 33.78 -8.25 6.94
CA ASP A 157 33.59 -8.89 8.24
C ASP A 157 32.10 -9.24 8.41
N PRO A 158 31.68 -10.47 8.05
CA PRO A 158 30.29 -10.89 8.22
C PRO A 158 29.90 -11.04 9.70
N GLU A 159 30.85 -11.33 10.60
CA GLU A 159 30.57 -11.44 12.03
C GLU A 159 30.15 -10.09 12.62
N PHE A 160 30.76 -9.00 12.15
CA PHE A 160 30.34 -7.63 12.49
C PHE A 160 28.89 -7.35 12.07
N LEU A 161 28.47 -7.76 10.86
CA LEU A 161 27.09 -7.56 10.41
C LEU A 161 26.10 -8.40 11.20
N VAL A 162 26.45 -9.64 11.53
CA VAL A 162 25.62 -10.51 12.38
C VAL A 162 25.44 -9.90 13.77
N GLU A 163 26.52 -9.42 14.40
CA GLU A 163 26.44 -8.82 15.74
C GLU A 163 25.62 -7.53 15.72
N ARG A 164 25.87 -6.65 14.73
CA ARG A 164 25.06 -5.44 14.54
C ARG A 164 23.58 -5.76 14.29
N GLY A 165 23.29 -6.85 13.59
CA GLY A 165 21.93 -7.37 13.40
C GLY A 165 21.26 -7.72 14.74
N ARG A 166 21.95 -8.48 15.59
CA ARG A 166 21.47 -8.84 16.94
C ARG A 166 21.27 -7.63 17.84
N GLU A 167 22.19 -6.67 17.80
CA GLU A 167 22.04 -5.41 18.54
C GLU A 167 20.77 -4.65 18.10
N LEU A 168 20.51 -4.60 16.79
CA LEU A 168 19.31 -3.97 16.25
C LEU A 168 18.03 -4.72 16.64
N GLU A 169 18.03 -6.05 16.63
CA GLU A 169 16.92 -6.87 17.12
C GLU A 169 16.63 -6.60 18.59
N GLN A 170 17.67 -6.54 19.42
CA GLN A 170 17.53 -6.19 20.84
C GLN A 170 16.97 -4.77 21.02
N GLU A 171 17.47 -3.79 20.25
CA GLU A 171 16.96 -2.42 20.28
C GLU A 171 15.48 -2.33 19.90
N ILE A 172 15.03 -3.16 18.95
CA ILE A 172 13.62 -3.27 18.57
C ILE A 172 12.78 -3.82 19.72
N ASP A 173 13.22 -4.93 20.33
CA ASP A 173 12.52 -5.59 21.43
C ASP A 173 12.42 -4.66 22.66
N ASP A 174 13.50 -3.96 22.99
CA ASP A 174 13.53 -2.96 24.07
C ASP A 174 12.57 -1.80 23.80
N LEU A 175 12.51 -1.33 22.54
CA LEU A 175 11.60 -0.26 22.15
C LEU A 175 10.14 -0.71 22.23
N ALA A 176 9.81 -1.92 21.77
CA ALA A 176 8.49 -2.52 21.90
C ALA A 176 8.09 -2.68 23.37
N ALA A 177 8.99 -3.21 24.21
CA ALA A 177 8.77 -3.36 25.64
C ALA A 177 8.49 -2.01 26.33
N SER A 178 9.14 -0.94 25.87
CA SER A 178 9.00 0.41 26.44
C SER A 178 7.61 1.06 26.23
N VAL A 179 6.77 0.50 25.36
CA VAL A 179 5.38 0.93 25.10
C VAL A 179 4.34 -0.16 25.41
N SER A 180 4.77 -1.27 25.98
CA SER A 180 3.98 -2.50 26.17
C SER A 180 2.72 -2.34 27.04
N GLU A 181 2.62 -1.35 27.92
CA GLU A 181 1.39 -1.11 28.66
C GLU A 181 0.28 -0.44 27.82
N TYR A 182 0.63 0.10 26.65
CA TYR A 182 -0.28 0.88 25.78
C TYR A 182 -1.08 1.92 26.56
N ARG A 183 -0.39 2.81 27.28
CA ARG A 183 -1.04 3.87 28.05
C ARG A 183 -1.77 4.85 27.14
N VAL A 184 -3.07 5.00 27.33
CA VAL A 184 -3.91 5.83 26.45
C VAL A 184 -4.67 6.87 27.27
N SER A 185 -4.61 8.12 26.80
CA SER A 185 -5.36 9.28 27.31
C SER A 185 -6.34 9.85 26.29
N ASP A 186 -6.10 9.59 25.00
CA ASP A 186 -7.00 9.82 23.87
C ASP A 186 -6.82 8.63 22.93
N PRO A 187 -7.76 7.67 22.89
CA PRO A 187 -7.61 6.48 22.04
C PRO A 187 -7.46 6.79 20.56
N GLY A 188 -8.13 7.85 20.07
CA GLY A 188 -8.08 8.22 18.66
C GLY A 188 -6.68 8.63 18.22
N ARG A 189 -6.00 9.42 19.05
CA ARG A 189 -4.64 9.93 18.79
C ARG A 189 -3.55 8.96 19.24
N ASP A 190 -3.63 8.43 20.44
CA ASP A 190 -2.54 7.71 21.10
C ASP A 190 -2.31 6.33 20.43
N LEU A 191 -3.40 5.62 20.05
CA LEU A 191 -3.30 4.37 19.30
C LEU A 191 -2.66 4.57 17.92
N ALA A 192 -2.86 5.73 17.29
CA ALA A 192 -2.26 6.05 16.01
C ALA A 192 -0.73 6.19 16.11
N PHE A 193 -0.23 6.80 17.18
CA PHE A 193 1.20 6.82 17.47
C PHE A 193 1.74 5.43 17.75
N LEU A 194 1.06 4.64 18.58
CA LEU A 194 1.45 3.27 18.91
C LEU A 194 1.54 2.40 17.65
N TYR A 195 0.53 2.45 16.77
CA TYR A 195 0.57 1.81 15.45
C TYR A 195 1.79 2.25 14.63
N SER A 196 2.08 3.55 14.59
CA SER A 196 3.17 4.09 13.78
C SER A 196 4.54 3.64 14.27
N ILE A 197 4.72 3.54 15.59
CA ILE A 197 5.92 2.98 16.22
C ILE A 197 6.06 1.51 15.85
N GLU A 198 5.01 0.71 16.09
CA GLU A 198 5.05 -0.73 15.85
C GLU A 198 5.19 -1.10 14.38
N ARG A 199 4.61 -0.33 13.47
CA ARG A 199 4.81 -0.49 12.02
C ARG A 199 6.27 -0.30 11.64
N LEU A 200 6.96 0.68 12.22
CA LEU A 200 8.40 0.85 12.00
C LEU A 200 9.17 -0.35 12.56
N LEU A 201 8.83 -0.83 13.77
CA LEU A 201 9.49 -1.99 14.37
C LEU A 201 9.33 -3.27 13.55
N SER A 202 8.11 -3.58 13.09
CA SER A 202 7.82 -4.75 12.24
C SER A 202 8.62 -4.70 10.94
N VAL A 203 8.60 -3.56 10.22
CA VAL A 203 9.39 -3.40 8.99
C VAL A 203 10.88 -3.47 9.27
N THR A 204 11.36 -2.92 10.39
CA THR A 204 12.77 -3.03 10.78
C THR A 204 13.15 -4.50 11.01
N ARG A 205 12.36 -5.29 11.75
CA ARG A 205 12.65 -6.73 11.95
C ARG A 205 12.64 -7.53 10.66
N LEU A 206 11.78 -7.19 9.70
CA LEU A 206 11.79 -7.82 8.36
C LEU A 206 13.09 -7.56 7.57
N THR A 207 13.81 -6.50 7.91
CA THR A 207 14.99 -6.02 7.16
C THR A 207 16.31 -6.14 7.94
N VAL A 208 16.24 -6.50 9.23
CA VAL A 208 17.40 -6.74 10.09
C VAL A 208 17.49 -8.24 10.21
N GLY A 209 18.50 -8.85 9.60
CA GLY A 209 18.61 -10.30 9.66
C GLY A 209 19.51 -10.87 8.58
N TRP A 210 20.78 -10.99 8.92
CA TRP A 210 21.69 -11.88 8.23
C TRP A 210 21.63 -13.27 8.87
N GLY A 211 20.73 -14.11 8.38
CA GLY A 211 20.77 -15.54 8.62
C GLY A 211 20.32 -16.00 10.01
N ASP A 212 19.04 -16.36 10.09
CA ASP A 212 18.60 -17.47 10.96
C ASP A 212 18.69 -18.84 10.24
N SER A 213 19.25 -18.84 9.02
CA SER A 213 19.58 -20.03 8.24
C SER A 213 21.04 -20.40 8.44
N ASP A 214 21.24 -21.36 9.34
CA ASP A 214 22.48 -22.11 9.62
C ASP A 214 23.61 -21.33 10.31
N GLY A 215 23.61 -21.41 11.65
CA GLY A 215 24.79 -21.23 12.50
C GLY A 215 25.85 -22.33 12.28
N GLY A 216 26.30 -22.48 11.04
CA GLY A 216 27.32 -23.43 10.61
C GLY A 216 28.56 -22.70 10.08
N GLU A 217 29.73 -23.26 10.37
CA GLU A 217 31.06 -22.75 10.01
C GLU A 217 31.16 -22.37 8.50
N SER A 218 31.61 -21.13 8.27
CA SER A 218 31.65 -20.38 7.01
C SER A 218 30.28 -20.09 6.37
N MET A 219 29.76 -18.88 6.60
CA MET A 219 28.70 -18.32 5.77
C MET A 219 29.25 -18.12 4.36
N ASN A 220 28.79 -18.91 3.40
CA ASN A 220 29.06 -18.66 2.00
C ASN A 220 28.08 -17.57 1.53
N TYR A 221 28.55 -16.33 1.40
CA TYR A 221 27.73 -15.19 0.97
C TYR A 221 28.24 -14.58 -0.33
N SER A 222 27.32 -13.96 -1.08
CA SER A 222 27.69 -13.15 -2.23
C SER A 222 28.03 -11.71 -1.83
N ALA A 223 28.74 -11.00 -2.70
CA ALA A 223 28.99 -9.57 -2.50
C ALA A 223 27.71 -8.75 -2.40
N HIS A 224 26.69 -9.15 -3.17
CA HIS A 224 25.37 -8.53 -3.16
C HIS A 224 24.67 -8.72 -1.81
N ASP A 225 24.73 -9.92 -1.22
CA ASP A 225 24.16 -10.16 0.09
C ASP A 225 24.79 -9.20 1.10
N PHE A 226 26.13 -9.17 1.18
CA PHE A 226 26.89 -8.39 2.18
C PHE A 226 26.62 -6.90 2.09
N ALA A 227 26.65 -6.37 0.88
CA ALA A 227 26.27 -5.00 0.61
C ALA A 227 24.80 -4.72 0.98
N GLY A 228 23.89 -5.61 0.57
CA GLY A 228 22.45 -5.51 0.85
C GLY A 228 22.14 -5.42 2.34
N GLU A 229 22.81 -6.23 3.16
CA GLU A 229 22.64 -6.18 4.61
C GLU A 229 23.25 -4.92 5.23
N TRP A 230 24.40 -4.48 4.73
CA TRP A 230 25.00 -3.23 5.18
C TRP A 230 24.02 -2.06 5.01
N GLY A 231 23.42 -1.96 3.82
CA GLY A 231 22.38 -0.99 3.51
C GLY A 231 21.12 -1.16 4.36
N SER A 232 20.62 -2.38 4.47
CA SER A 232 19.40 -2.69 5.21
C SER A 232 19.53 -2.35 6.70
N GLN A 233 20.68 -2.66 7.32
CA GLN A 233 20.94 -2.35 8.73
C GLN A 233 21.10 -0.84 9.00
N LEU A 234 21.69 -0.06 8.08
CA LEU A 234 21.71 1.41 8.20
C LEU A 234 20.31 2.01 8.10
N GLN A 235 19.52 1.53 7.15
CA GLN A 235 18.13 1.95 6.99
C GLN A 235 17.31 1.59 8.24
N ALA A 236 17.52 0.40 8.79
CA ALA A 236 16.93 -0.07 10.03
C ALA A 236 17.27 0.82 11.24
N GLN A 237 18.55 1.21 11.39
CA GLN A 237 18.97 2.16 12.42
C GLN A 237 18.19 3.48 12.34
N GLN A 238 18.03 4.04 11.14
CA GLN A 238 17.27 5.28 10.96
C GLN A 238 15.77 5.12 11.23
N ARG A 239 15.19 3.95 10.89
CA ARG A 239 13.81 3.60 11.26
C ARG A 239 13.66 3.51 12.78
N LEU A 240 14.60 2.90 13.50
CA LEU A 240 14.60 2.83 14.97
C LEU A 240 14.71 4.21 15.61
N ARG A 241 15.59 5.09 15.11
CA ARG A 241 15.66 6.51 15.54
C ARG A 241 14.32 7.21 15.36
N THR A 242 13.65 6.99 14.23
CA THR A 242 12.33 7.56 13.94
C THR A 242 11.24 6.98 14.85
N ALA A 243 11.27 5.67 15.15
CA ALA A 243 10.36 5.05 16.09
C ALA A 243 10.54 5.59 17.52
N ARG A 244 11.79 5.81 17.96
CA ARG A 244 12.10 6.48 19.24
C ARG A 244 11.57 7.91 19.27
N TYR A 245 11.76 8.67 18.19
CA TYR A 245 11.22 10.02 18.05
C TYR A 245 9.69 10.02 18.19
N HIS A 246 8.97 9.11 17.53
CA HIS A 246 7.52 8.98 17.69
C HIS A 246 7.09 8.54 19.08
N ARG A 247 7.87 7.67 19.75
CA ARG A 247 7.65 7.31 21.15
C ARG A 247 7.72 8.53 22.08
N GLU A 248 8.70 9.40 21.89
CA GLU A 248 8.81 10.62 22.71
C GLU A 248 7.65 11.59 22.45
N GLN A 249 7.20 11.73 21.21
CA GLN A 249 5.99 12.49 20.88
C GLN A 249 4.74 11.90 21.54
N TYR A 250 4.58 10.58 21.47
CA TYR A 250 3.51 9.86 22.13
C TYR A 250 3.52 10.15 23.64
N ARG A 251 4.65 9.91 24.32
CA ARG A 251 4.79 10.12 25.76
C ARG A 251 4.54 11.56 26.18
N SER A 252 5.07 12.52 25.42
CA SER A 252 4.92 13.95 25.71
C SER A 252 3.49 14.45 25.54
N ASN A 253 2.69 13.77 24.71
CA ASN A 253 1.31 14.14 24.45
C ASN A 253 0.30 13.39 25.34
N LEU A 254 0.73 12.40 26.13
CA LEU A 254 -0.15 11.71 27.08
C LEU A 254 -0.74 12.72 28.09
N GLY A 255 -2.05 12.63 28.29
CA GLY A 255 -2.74 13.34 29.37
C GLY A 255 -2.37 12.79 30.75
N ALA A 256 -2.82 13.48 31.81
CA ALA A 256 -2.57 13.06 33.19
C ALA A 256 -3.26 11.73 33.54
N ASP A 257 -4.45 11.50 33.00
CA ASP A 257 -5.25 10.30 33.26
C ASP A 257 -5.09 9.29 32.13
N THR A 258 -4.02 8.48 32.22
CA THR A 258 -3.79 7.38 31.27
C THR A 258 -4.34 6.06 31.79
N ILE A 259 -4.93 5.27 30.91
CA ILE A 259 -5.34 3.89 31.19
C ILE A 259 -4.50 2.90 30.36
N PRO A 260 -4.13 1.72 30.89
CA PRO A 260 -3.60 0.64 30.07
C PRO A 260 -4.64 0.19 29.04
N TYR A 261 -4.23 -0.03 27.79
CA TYR A 261 -5.14 -0.35 26.68
C TYR A 261 -4.87 -1.70 26.02
N ARG A 262 -3.85 -2.45 26.49
CA ARG A 262 -3.43 -3.74 25.93
C ARG A 262 -4.60 -4.72 25.79
N ASP A 263 -5.29 -4.98 26.88
CA ASP A 263 -6.33 -6.02 26.95
C ASP A 263 -7.51 -5.65 26.05
N ARG A 264 -7.88 -4.36 26.01
CA ARG A 264 -8.94 -3.87 25.12
C ARG A 264 -8.61 -4.04 23.64
N LEU A 265 -7.34 -3.88 23.25
CA LEU A 265 -6.92 -4.19 21.88
C LEU A 265 -6.98 -5.70 21.60
N ALA A 266 -6.54 -6.53 22.55
CA ALA A 266 -6.61 -7.99 22.43
C ALA A 266 -8.06 -8.48 22.27
N ASP A 267 -8.98 -7.99 23.11
CA ASP A 267 -10.42 -8.32 23.02
C ASP A 267 -11.01 -7.94 21.65
N ALA A 268 -10.64 -6.76 21.13
CA ALA A 268 -11.06 -6.32 19.80
C ALA A 268 -10.50 -7.21 18.68
N ILE A 269 -9.23 -7.58 18.78
CA ILE A 269 -8.56 -8.50 17.84
C ILE A 269 -9.27 -9.85 17.82
N ASP A 270 -9.55 -10.44 18.99
CA ASP A 270 -10.24 -11.73 19.11
C ASP A 270 -11.67 -11.68 18.54
N ALA A 271 -12.39 -10.59 18.82
CA ALA A 271 -13.71 -10.35 18.27
C ALA A 271 -13.70 -10.15 16.73
N PHE A 272 -12.61 -9.62 16.17
CA PHE A 272 -12.45 -9.54 14.72
C PHE A 272 -12.08 -10.89 14.12
N TRP A 273 -11.20 -11.66 14.76
CA TRP A 273 -10.86 -13.01 14.29
C TRP A 273 -12.07 -13.92 14.22
N THR A 274 -12.91 -13.90 15.26
CA THR A 274 -14.17 -14.65 15.29
C THR A 274 -15.03 -14.36 14.07
N ARG A 275 -15.13 -13.08 13.66
CA ARG A 275 -15.90 -12.66 12.48
C ARG A 275 -15.20 -12.99 11.16
N ILE A 276 -13.86 -12.93 11.12
CA ILE A 276 -13.09 -13.31 9.94
C ILE A 276 -13.22 -14.83 9.69
N ASP A 277 -13.29 -15.65 10.74
CA ASP A 277 -13.48 -17.10 10.65
C ASP A 277 -14.85 -17.52 10.09
N GLU A 278 -15.81 -16.60 9.99
CA GLU A 278 -17.08 -16.85 9.28
C GLU A 278 -16.92 -16.85 7.75
N TYR A 279 -15.78 -16.34 7.25
CA TYR A 279 -15.46 -16.28 5.82
C TYR A 279 -14.55 -17.45 5.39
N PRO A 280 -14.59 -17.86 4.11
CA PRO A 280 -13.64 -18.82 3.57
C PRO A 280 -12.18 -18.38 3.74
N ARG A 281 -11.29 -19.35 3.92
CA ARG A 281 -9.85 -19.11 3.98
C ARG A 281 -9.29 -18.81 2.59
N ARG A 282 -8.14 -18.13 2.54
CA ARG A 282 -7.39 -17.86 1.30
C ARG A 282 -7.22 -19.12 0.43
N SER A 283 -6.80 -20.23 1.04
CA SER A 283 -6.57 -21.48 0.31
C SER A 283 -7.86 -22.03 -0.30
N GLU A 284 -8.98 -21.91 0.42
CA GLU A 284 -10.28 -22.41 -0.04
C GLU A 284 -10.77 -21.59 -1.23
N VAL A 285 -10.72 -20.26 -1.15
CA VAL A 285 -11.11 -19.39 -2.28
C VAL A 285 -10.17 -19.57 -3.47
N ARG A 286 -8.86 -19.72 -3.24
CA ARG A 286 -7.91 -19.96 -4.32
C ARG A 286 -8.21 -21.27 -5.05
N THR A 287 -8.47 -22.35 -4.31
CA THR A 287 -8.85 -23.63 -4.89
C THR A 287 -10.16 -23.51 -5.68
N THR A 288 -11.18 -22.82 -5.16
CA THR A 288 -12.42 -22.58 -5.91
C THR A 288 -12.16 -21.85 -7.22
N ILE A 289 -11.31 -20.81 -7.23
CA ILE A 289 -10.97 -20.06 -8.43
C ILE A 289 -10.19 -20.90 -9.45
N GLU A 290 -9.23 -21.71 -8.98
CA GLU A 290 -8.41 -22.58 -9.84
C GLU A 290 -9.22 -23.75 -10.43
N GLU A 291 -10.23 -24.25 -9.72
CA GLU A 291 -11.06 -25.40 -10.14
C GLU A 291 -12.24 -25.00 -11.04
N GLU A 292 -12.79 -23.79 -10.88
CA GLU A 292 -13.90 -23.30 -11.71
C GLU A 292 -13.40 -22.79 -13.06
N ARG A 293 -13.59 -23.60 -14.10
CA ARG A 293 -13.18 -23.31 -15.50
C ARG A 293 -13.75 -22.01 -16.09
N ASP A 294 -14.84 -21.49 -15.54
CA ASP A 294 -15.50 -20.25 -16.00
C ASP A 294 -14.93 -18.99 -15.32
N LEU A 295 -13.88 -19.11 -14.50
CA LEU A 295 -13.20 -18.02 -13.80
C LEU A 295 -11.85 -17.63 -14.42
N ASP A 296 -11.59 -18.00 -15.67
CA ASP A 296 -10.46 -17.41 -16.37
C ASP A 296 -10.66 -15.88 -16.55
N GLN A 297 -9.59 -15.09 -16.49
CA GLN A 297 -9.68 -13.63 -16.60
C GLN A 297 -10.03 -13.15 -18.03
N SER A 298 -10.52 -14.04 -18.89
CA SER A 298 -10.93 -13.71 -20.26
C SER A 298 -12.37 -13.20 -20.34
N THR A 299 -13.12 -13.26 -19.23
CA THR A 299 -14.48 -12.70 -19.10
C THR A 299 -14.55 -11.63 -18.01
N PRO A 300 -15.51 -10.67 -18.08
CA PRO A 300 -15.79 -9.72 -17.01
C PRO A 300 -16.01 -10.41 -15.65
N TYR A 301 -16.73 -11.53 -15.64
CA TYR A 301 -17.03 -12.28 -14.42
C TYR A 301 -15.78 -12.90 -13.79
N GLY A 302 -14.93 -13.55 -14.59
CA GLY A 302 -13.67 -14.13 -14.11
C GLY A 302 -12.67 -13.07 -13.64
N ALA A 303 -12.51 -11.97 -14.39
CA ALA A 303 -11.64 -10.85 -14.00
C ALA A 303 -12.10 -10.21 -12.68
N ALA A 304 -13.40 -9.97 -12.52
CA ALA A 304 -14.00 -9.46 -11.30
C ALA A 304 -13.72 -10.34 -10.08
N ARG A 305 -13.94 -11.65 -10.21
CA ARG A 305 -13.74 -12.63 -9.13
C ARG A 305 -12.28 -12.77 -8.75
N TRP A 306 -11.38 -12.76 -9.75
CA TRP A 306 -9.95 -12.78 -9.52
C TRP A 306 -9.50 -11.57 -8.68
N GLU A 307 -9.88 -10.36 -9.11
CA GLU A 307 -9.55 -9.15 -8.35
C GLU A 307 -10.16 -9.18 -6.95
N LEU A 308 -11.43 -9.56 -6.81
CA LEU A 308 -12.06 -9.67 -5.50
C LEU A 308 -11.34 -10.65 -4.56
N PHE A 309 -10.82 -11.76 -5.08
CA PHE A 309 -9.96 -12.66 -4.31
C PHE A 309 -8.64 -12.00 -3.93
N THR A 310 -7.92 -11.39 -4.88
CA THR A 310 -6.63 -10.74 -4.61
C THR A 310 -6.75 -9.61 -3.60
N LEU A 311 -7.79 -8.77 -3.71
CA LEU A 311 -7.98 -7.63 -2.82
C LEU A 311 -8.48 -8.04 -1.43
N CYS A 312 -9.37 -9.03 -1.36
CA CYS A 312 -10.07 -9.34 -0.12
C CYS A 312 -9.54 -10.56 0.61
N PHE A 313 -8.94 -11.55 -0.08
CA PHE A 313 -8.51 -12.84 0.47
C PHE A 313 -7.01 -13.12 0.46
N ASP A 314 -6.27 -12.57 -0.50
CA ASP A 314 -4.86 -12.93 -0.66
C ASP A 314 -3.97 -12.35 0.46
N ASN A 315 -4.31 -11.17 0.99
CA ASN A 315 -3.64 -10.54 2.14
C ASN A 315 -4.23 -11.01 3.48
N ASP A 316 -4.08 -12.29 3.83
CA ASP A 316 -4.54 -12.80 5.11
C ASP A 316 -3.69 -12.24 6.28
N ALA A 317 -4.31 -11.49 7.20
CA ALA A 317 -3.67 -10.98 8.41
C ALA A 317 -3.14 -12.08 9.35
N ARG A 318 -3.39 -13.35 9.05
CA ARG A 318 -2.85 -14.53 9.77
C ARG A 318 -1.37 -14.79 9.47
N TYR A 319 -0.79 -14.13 8.47
CA TYR A 319 0.65 -14.25 8.20
C TYR A 319 1.44 -13.47 9.26
N VAL A 320 1.59 -14.08 10.45
CA VAL A 320 2.31 -13.53 11.59
C VAL A 320 3.65 -14.25 11.68
N GLY A 321 4.68 -13.68 11.04
CA GLY A 321 6.06 -14.09 11.32
C GLY A 321 6.56 -13.50 12.64
N GLU A 322 7.77 -13.89 13.06
CA GLU A 322 8.37 -13.41 14.31
C GLU A 322 8.53 -11.87 14.36
N TYR A 323 8.58 -11.22 13.20
CA TYR A 323 8.66 -9.78 13.06
C TYR A 323 7.44 -9.03 13.64
N GLU A 324 6.28 -9.69 13.79
CA GLU A 324 5.06 -9.12 14.38
C GLU A 324 4.94 -9.34 15.90
N ARG A 325 5.88 -10.07 16.50
CA ARG A 325 5.82 -10.46 17.92
C ARG A 325 5.72 -9.25 18.84
N GLY A 326 4.67 -9.23 19.67
CA GLY A 326 4.45 -8.21 20.70
C GLY A 326 3.96 -6.85 20.18
N LEU A 327 3.49 -6.77 18.93
CA LEU A 327 3.06 -5.53 18.28
C LEU A 327 1.52 -5.44 18.19
N THR A 328 0.85 -5.29 19.34
CA THR A 328 -0.60 -5.41 19.46
C THR A 328 -1.39 -4.30 18.75
N ALA A 329 -0.90 -3.05 18.72
CA ALA A 329 -1.60 -1.96 18.03
C ALA A 329 -1.54 -2.13 16.50
N LYS A 330 -0.43 -2.64 15.98
CA LYS A 330 -0.27 -3.04 14.57
C LYS A 330 -1.19 -4.21 14.23
N GLN A 331 -1.16 -5.26 15.04
CA GLN A 331 -2.03 -6.42 14.86
C GLN A 331 -3.50 -6.01 14.83
N PHE A 332 -3.93 -5.11 15.72
CA PHE A 332 -5.28 -4.55 15.70
C PHE A 332 -5.63 -3.92 14.34
N VAL A 333 -4.77 -3.04 13.81
CA VAL A 333 -5.03 -2.37 12.51
C VAL A 333 -5.06 -3.36 11.36
N ASP A 334 -4.15 -4.35 11.35
CA ASP A 334 -4.07 -5.33 10.26
C ASP A 334 -5.28 -6.28 10.28
N THR A 335 -5.68 -6.76 11.46
CA THR A 335 -6.89 -7.57 11.62
C THR A 335 -8.16 -6.76 11.31
N ALA A 336 -8.23 -5.49 11.71
CA ALA A 336 -9.33 -4.59 11.34
C ALA A 336 -9.45 -4.43 9.82
N ARG A 337 -8.33 -4.17 9.12
CA ARG A 337 -8.31 -4.07 7.65
C ARG A 337 -8.71 -5.38 6.97
N ALA A 338 -8.26 -6.52 7.49
CA ALA A 338 -8.67 -7.83 6.99
C ALA A 338 -10.19 -8.02 7.12
N LEU A 339 -10.78 -7.72 8.28
CA LEU A 339 -12.23 -7.80 8.47
C LEU A 339 -12.98 -6.85 7.53
N LEU A 340 -12.50 -5.60 7.36
CA LEU A 340 -13.08 -4.67 6.40
C LEU A 340 -13.02 -5.20 4.97
N ALA A 341 -11.92 -5.86 4.58
CA ALA A 341 -11.78 -6.46 3.26
C ALA A 341 -12.77 -7.62 3.06
N ARG A 342 -12.97 -8.48 4.08
CA ARG A 342 -14.00 -9.54 4.06
C ARG A 342 -15.40 -8.98 3.83
N ARG A 343 -15.79 -7.95 4.56
CA ARG A 343 -17.12 -7.34 4.41
C ARG A 343 -17.26 -6.55 3.10
N ALA A 344 -16.17 -5.94 2.65
CA ALA A 344 -16.14 -5.23 1.38
C ALA A 344 -16.32 -6.18 0.19
N HIS A 345 -15.84 -7.42 0.29
CA HIS A 345 -16.09 -8.45 -0.72
C HIS A 345 -17.59 -8.69 -0.94
N ASP A 346 -18.37 -8.92 0.12
CA ASP A 346 -19.82 -9.19 -0.01
C ASP A 346 -20.54 -7.98 -0.62
N PHE A 347 -20.20 -6.79 -0.14
CA PHE A 347 -20.73 -5.54 -0.69
C PHE A 347 -20.38 -5.36 -2.18
N ALA A 348 -19.13 -5.66 -2.56
CA ALA A 348 -18.66 -5.47 -3.93
C ALA A 348 -19.30 -6.50 -4.87
N LEU A 349 -19.42 -7.76 -4.46
CA LEU A 349 -20.14 -8.79 -5.21
C LEU A 349 -21.58 -8.37 -5.54
N ASP A 350 -22.30 -7.87 -4.54
CA ASP A 350 -23.69 -7.41 -4.74
C ASP A 350 -23.79 -6.16 -5.63
N ALA A 351 -22.74 -5.34 -5.69
CA ALA A 351 -22.76 -4.04 -6.35
C ALA A 351 -22.14 -4.01 -7.75
N LEU A 352 -21.32 -5.01 -8.11
CA LEU A 352 -20.56 -5.03 -9.36
C LEU A 352 -21.44 -5.23 -10.60
N ASP A 353 -22.59 -5.91 -10.44
CA ASP A 353 -23.59 -6.16 -11.49
C ASP A 353 -22.96 -6.86 -12.71
N VAL A 354 -22.23 -7.95 -12.46
CA VAL A 354 -21.56 -8.79 -13.48
C VAL A 354 -22.07 -10.22 -13.38
N ASP A 355 -22.60 -10.72 -14.48
CA ASP A 355 -23.10 -12.08 -14.62
C ASP A 355 -22.11 -12.98 -15.38
N PRO A 356 -22.11 -14.32 -15.17
CA PRO A 356 -21.23 -15.25 -15.89
C PRO A 356 -21.36 -15.22 -17.43
N GLY A 357 -22.49 -14.72 -17.95
CA GLY A 357 -22.74 -14.59 -19.38
C GLY A 357 -22.29 -13.25 -19.99
N ASP A 358 -21.80 -12.32 -19.18
CA ASP A 358 -21.38 -11.00 -19.67
C ASP A 358 -20.12 -11.13 -20.52
N THR A 359 -20.10 -10.41 -21.65
CA THR A 359 -18.95 -10.37 -22.57
C THR A 359 -18.31 -8.97 -22.66
N ASP A 360 -18.88 -7.99 -21.97
CA ASP A 360 -18.46 -6.59 -21.98
C ASP A 360 -18.79 -5.91 -20.63
N TYR A 361 -18.16 -4.75 -20.37
CA TYR A 361 -18.36 -3.94 -19.17
C TYR A 361 -18.22 -2.44 -19.50
N ASP A 362 -19.33 -1.71 -19.33
CA ASP A 362 -19.46 -0.29 -19.67
C ASP A 362 -18.76 0.62 -18.65
N SER A 363 -18.02 1.61 -19.13
CA SER A 363 -17.24 2.56 -18.30
C SER A 363 -18.08 3.43 -17.36
N GLY A 364 -19.35 3.65 -17.68
CA GLY A 364 -20.33 4.30 -16.84
C GLY A 364 -20.63 3.52 -15.56
N ARG A 365 -20.46 2.19 -15.55
CA ARG A 365 -20.53 1.37 -14.32
C ARG A 365 -19.32 1.68 -13.43
N SER A 366 -18.11 1.70 -13.99
CA SER A 366 -16.87 2.06 -13.27
C SER A 366 -16.93 3.49 -12.72
N PHE A 367 -17.38 4.46 -13.51
CA PHE A 367 -17.54 5.84 -13.05
C PHE A 367 -18.56 5.96 -11.91
N ARG A 368 -19.67 5.20 -11.98
CA ARG A 368 -20.68 5.15 -10.90
C ARG A 368 -20.07 4.57 -9.63
N ALA A 369 -19.25 3.52 -9.74
CA ALA A 369 -18.52 2.93 -8.63
C ALA A 369 -17.57 3.96 -8.00
N LYS A 370 -16.74 4.66 -8.78
CA LYS A 370 -15.84 5.73 -8.27
C LYS A 370 -16.61 6.84 -7.55
N ARG A 371 -17.71 7.34 -8.13
CA ARG A 371 -18.56 8.36 -7.50
C ARG A 371 -19.14 7.88 -6.17
N ARG A 372 -19.57 6.62 -6.09
CA ARG A 372 -20.09 6.02 -4.86
C ARG A 372 -18.98 5.88 -3.81
N ALA A 373 -17.82 5.38 -4.20
CA ALA A 373 -16.67 5.22 -3.35
C ALA A 373 -16.25 6.55 -2.72
N MET A 374 -16.10 7.60 -3.53
CA MET A 374 -15.75 8.93 -3.04
C MET A 374 -16.81 9.56 -2.16
N ARG A 375 -18.09 9.30 -2.41
CA ARG A 375 -19.18 9.76 -1.55
C ARG A 375 -19.12 9.09 -0.18
N ASN A 376 -18.99 7.77 -0.15
CA ASN A 376 -18.86 7.00 1.09
C ASN A 376 -17.60 7.42 1.84
N PHE A 377 -16.47 7.54 1.13
CA PHE A 377 -15.20 7.94 1.72
C PHE A 377 -15.30 9.28 2.44
N ARG A 378 -15.88 10.30 1.80
CA ARG A 378 -16.06 11.63 2.41
C ARG A 378 -17.03 11.58 3.58
N ALA A 379 -18.19 10.96 3.41
CA ALA A 379 -19.21 10.88 4.46
C ALA A 379 -18.72 10.16 5.72
N THR A 380 -18.12 8.97 5.56
CA THR A 380 -17.57 8.20 6.68
C THR A 380 -16.40 8.96 7.33
N ARG A 381 -15.55 9.64 6.55
CA ARG A 381 -14.45 10.40 7.12
C ARG A 381 -14.94 11.55 8.01
N ASP A 382 -15.97 12.25 7.59
CA ASP A 382 -16.56 13.33 8.39
C ASP A 382 -17.16 12.79 9.71
N GLU A 383 -17.59 11.53 9.72
CA GLU A 383 -18.11 10.84 10.91
C GLU A 383 -16.98 10.34 11.84
N TYR A 384 -15.90 9.77 11.29
CA TYR A 384 -14.77 9.20 12.02
C TYR A 384 -13.48 9.99 11.81
N ASP A 385 -13.44 11.23 12.31
CA ASP A 385 -12.29 12.14 12.16
C ASP A 385 -11.27 11.99 13.30
N SER A 386 -10.67 10.79 13.42
CA SER A 386 -9.56 10.55 14.35
C SER A 386 -8.31 10.00 13.65
N PRO A 387 -7.10 10.23 14.20
CA PRO A 387 -5.86 9.68 13.64
C PRO A 387 -5.90 8.16 13.37
N ILE A 388 -6.39 7.36 14.32
CA ILE A 388 -6.48 5.90 14.16
C ILE A 388 -7.51 5.50 13.09
N ALA A 389 -8.65 6.21 13.01
CA ALA A 389 -9.63 5.99 11.94
C ALA A 389 -9.02 6.26 10.56
N GLY A 390 -8.24 7.34 10.43
CA GLY A 390 -7.51 7.67 9.21
C GLY A 390 -6.46 6.61 8.81
N ILE A 391 -5.80 5.99 9.79
CA ILE A 391 -4.91 4.85 9.55
C ILE A 391 -5.70 3.65 9.03
N VAL A 392 -6.80 3.25 9.68
CA VAL A 392 -7.56 2.07 9.24
C VAL A 392 -8.17 2.30 7.85
N ALA A 393 -8.73 3.49 7.63
CA ALA A 393 -9.30 3.92 6.35
C ALA A 393 -8.26 4.08 5.22
N SER A 394 -6.95 4.06 5.55
CA SER A 394 -5.92 4.32 4.56
C SER A 394 -5.88 3.30 3.42
N GLU A 395 -6.24 2.06 3.76
CA GLU A 395 -6.29 0.95 2.82
C GLU A 395 -7.39 1.17 1.79
N ALA A 396 -8.59 1.55 2.24
CA ALA A 396 -9.72 1.87 1.37
C ALA A 396 -9.38 2.98 0.36
N ALA A 397 -8.73 4.05 0.82
CA ALA A 397 -8.29 5.12 -0.05
C ALA A 397 -7.15 4.71 -1.00
N SER A 398 -6.32 3.73 -0.61
CA SER A 398 -5.30 3.16 -1.50
C SER A 398 -5.97 2.38 -2.63
N ARG A 399 -6.98 1.56 -2.30
CA ARG A 399 -7.77 0.81 -3.29
C ARG A 399 -8.48 1.75 -4.26
N ILE A 400 -9.12 2.82 -3.78
CA ILE A 400 -9.79 3.80 -4.65
C ILE A 400 -8.79 4.40 -5.65
N ARG A 401 -7.59 4.80 -5.23
CA ARG A 401 -6.57 5.34 -6.14
C ARG A 401 -5.99 4.31 -7.10
N ALA A 402 -5.81 3.07 -6.65
CA ALA A 402 -5.30 1.99 -7.50
C ALA A 402 -6.26 1.68 -8.67
N GLY A 403 -7.56 1.90 -8.48
CA GLY A 403 -8.56 1.79 -9.55
C GLY A 403 -8.34 2.75 -10.73
N ASP A 404 -7.56 3.82 -10.59
CA ASP A 404 -7.20 4.67 -11.74
C ASP A 404 -5.99 4.13 -12.51
N VAL A 405 -5.06 3.44 -11.83
CA VAL A 405 -3.86 2.87 -12.44
C VAL A 405 -4.23 1.71 -13.38
N SER A 406 -5.29 0.97 -13.05
CA SER A 406 -5.82 -0.10 -13.89
C SER A 406 -6.36 0.38 -15.26
N LEU A 407 -6.70 1.67 -15.42
CA LEU A 407 -7.19 2.23 -16.70
C LEU A 407 -6.07 2.70 -17.65
N GLU A 408 -4.81 2.71 -17.20
CA GLU A 408 -3.67 3.23 -17.97
C GLU A 408 -2.74 2.11 -18.50
N MET A 409 -3.00 0.84 -18.20
CA MET A 409 -2.02 -0.26 -18.27
C MET A 409 -2.33 -1.38 -19.29
N GLY A 410 -3.41 -1.29 -20.07
CA GLY A 410 -4.01 -2.45 -20.74
C GLY A 410 -3.47 -2.81 -22.12
N ASP A 411 -2.76 -3.93 -22.20
CA ASP A 411 -2.77 -4.83 -23.35
C ASP A 411 -3.98 -5.79 -23.21
N GLY A 412 -5.16 -5.42 -23.75
CA GLY A 412 -6.38 -6.24 -23.63
C GLY A 412 -7.67 -5.55 -24.08
N PRO A 413 -8.85 -6.19 -23.96
CA PRO A 413 -10.12 -5.55 -24.24
C PRO A 413 -10.46 -4.50 -23.17
N ALA A 414 -10.98 -3.34 -23.59
CA ALA A 414 -11.23 -2.18 -22.72
C ALA A 414 -12.15 -2.48 -21.51
N TRP A 415 -13.04 -3.47 -21.61
CA TRP A 415 -13.88 -3.88 -20.48
C TRP A 415 -13.09 -4.40 -19.29
N LYS A 416 -11.90 -4.98 -19.51
CA LYS A 416 -11.10 -5.61 -18.46
C LYS A 416 -10.64 -4.57 -17.44
N GLU A 417 -9.99 -3.52 -17.91
CA GLU A 417 -9.56 -2.41 -17.06
C GLU A 417 -10.75 -1.77 -16.32
N ARG A 418 -11.90 -1.64 -16.99
CA ARG A 418 -13.11 -1.03 -16.42
C ARG A 418 -13.69 -1.88 -15.29
N VAL A 419 -13.79 -3.20 -15.45
CA VAL A 419 -14.33 -4.09 -14.42
C VAL A 419 -13.37 -4.18 -13.23
N GLU A 420 -12.07 -4.29 -13.47
CA GLU A 420 -11.05 -4.29 -12.42
C GLU A 420 -11.13 -2.98 -11.61
N SER A 421 -11.11 -1.83 -12.28
CA SER A 421 -11.27 -0.52 -11.65
C SER A 421 -12.54 -0.42 -10.80
N ALA A 422 -13.67 -0.93 -11.32
CA ALA A 422 -14.93 -0.95 -10.58
C ALA A 422 -14.84 -1.79 -9.29
N VAL A 423 -14.17 -2.95 -9.34
CA VAL A 423 -13.88 -3.77 -8.15
C VAL A 423 -13.08 -2.97 -7.12
N TYR A 424 -11.99 -2.31 -7.51
CA TYR A 424 -11.18 -1.47 -6.61
C TYR A 424 -12.02 -0.37 -5.92
N TYR A 425 -12.85 0.35 -6.69
CA TYR A 425 -13.73 1.38 -6.14
C TYR A 425 -14.78 0.81 -5.17
N LEU A 426 -15.41 -0.30 -5.52
CA LEU A 426 -16.45 -0.92 -4.70
C LEU A 426 -15.88 -1.53 -3.42
N VAL A 427 -14.71 -2.16 -3.47
CA VAL A 427 -14.01 -2.65 -2.28
C VAL A 427 -13.68 -1.48 -1.35
N GLY A 428 -13.08 -0.40 -1.88
CA GLY A 428 -12.83 0.81 -1.07
C GLY A 428 -14.11 1.41 -0.47
N ALA A 429 -15.22 1.42 -1.23
CA ALA A 429 -16.52 1.88 -0.75
C ALA A 429 -17.09 0.99 0.36
N GLY A 430 -16.92 -0.33 0.25
CA GLY A 430 -17.35 -1.33 1.23
C GLY A 430 -16.56 -1.22 2.53
N MET A 431 -15.24 -1.06 2.44
CA MET A 431 -14.38 -0.85 3.61
C MET A 431 -14.78 0.42 4.38
N MET A 432 -15.08 1.52 3.68
CA MET A 432 -15.51 2.77 4.33
C MET A 432 -16.90 2.66 4.96
N ARG A 433 -17.81 1.88 4.39
CA ARG A 433 -19.14 1.65 4.98
C ARG A 433 -19.05 0.96 6.35
N GLU A 434 -18.05 0.10 6.52
CA GLU A 434 -17.89 -0.75 7.69
C GLU A 434 -16.87 -0.20 8.71
N LEU A 435 -16.26 0.97 8.46
CA LEU A 435 -15.19 1.53 9.28
C LEU A 435 -15.58 1.69 10.77
N GLY A 436 -16.81 2.14 11.05
CA GLY A 436 -17.30 2.30 12.42
C GLY A 436 -17.25 1.00 13.22
N ASN A 437 -17.58 -0.13 12.59
CA ASN A 437 -17.61 -1.45 13.23
C ASN A 437 -16.23 -1.94 13.70
N VAL A 438 -15.14 -1.34 13.21
CA VAL A 438 -13.78 -1.67 13.67
C VAL A 438 -13.13 -0.57 14.50
N VAL A 439 -13.52 0.70 14.33
CA VAL A 439 -12.93 1.83 15.06
C VAL A 439 -13.66 2.12 16.37
N GLU A 440 -14.99 2.11 16.37
CA GLU A 440 -15.79 2.46 17.57
C GLU A 440 -15.46 1.60 18.80
N PRO A 441 -15.26 0.27 18.70
CA PRO A 441 -14.97 -0.58 19.86
C PRO A 441 -13.70 -0.16 20.61
N VAL A 442 -12.76 0.51 19.94
CA VAL A 442 -11.49 0.94 20.54
C VAL A 442 -11.39 2.44 20.75
N VAL A 443 -12.27 3.26 20.18
CA VAL A 443 -12.24 4.72 20.37
C VAL A 443 -13.29 5.20 21.39
N ASN A 444 -14.44 4.55 21.47
CA ASN A 444 -15.50 4.91 22.42
C ASN A 444 -15.25 4.30 23.80
N ARG A 445 -14.83 5.13 24.77
CA ARG A 445 -14.55 4.69 26.14
C ARG A 445 -15.70 3.94 26.81
N ASP A 446 -16.94 4.26 26.45
CA ASP A 446 -18.17 3.71 27.04
C ASP A 446 -18.71 2.44 26.33
N ALA A 447 -18.07 1.99 25.25
CA ALA A 447 -18.47 0.78 24.54
C ALA A 447 -17.90 -0.48 25.24
N THR A 448 -18.61 -0.98 26.25
CA THR A 448 -18.50 -2.35 26.79
C THR A 448 -19.88 -2.85 27.16
#